data_AF-L1PQX1-F1
#
_entry.id   AF-L1PQX1-F1
#
_cell.length_a   1.000
_cell.length_b   1.000
_cell.length_c   1.000
_cell.angle_alpha   90.00
_cell.angle_beta   90.00
_cell.angle_gamma   90.00
#
_symmetry.space_group_name_H-M   'P 1'
#
loop_
_entity.id
_entity.type
_entity.pdbx_description
1 polymer ?
#
loop_
_entity_poly.entity_id
_entity_poly.type
_entity_poly.pdbx_seq_one_letter_code
_entity_poly.pdbx_strand_id
1 'polypeptide(L)'
;MQQAMSSLSLLRQKLTKALEMDKGGIPTWLITELNTIAQNAQSINQEIDIQHIWENYKNQIPKNKVVLTIAYFLDGLYLNHNGILLKWDKRKLINTTEKDFLPHFSSFFGFTNFTTPTPITEVQNEVDEDEVTYTIVHKVLIPNGFKIVSVSYPGSQGGGAILPNPELGKAQPREYPDVIALPPDNTNIDVVLNESKGMFSRASVEPDVNKTLKYKTDPSKITALKETLCVAQVIDPNKQLKNIIIGVAFGVKSNTRTTWQPDNVDFIFRIVDRNHWAIGIFSQEMKNLIDNIERETSFPKLFKLNK
;
A
#
# COMPACT_ATOMS: atom_id res chain seq x y z
N MET A 1 5.60 -7.84 -26.03
CA MET A 1 6.35 -7.29 -27.18
C MET A 1 5.82 -5.89 -27.47
N GLN A 2 6.57 -4.83 -27.16
CA GLN A 2 6.20 -3.47 -27.59
C GLN A 2 6.32 -3.43 -29.12
N GLN A 3 5.21 -3.12 -29.81
CA GLN A 3 5.22 -2.94 -31.27
C GLN A 3 6.10 -1.74 -31.61
N ALA A 4 7.19 -1.98 -32.33
CA ALA A 4 8.07 -0.94 -32.85
C ALA A 4 7.24 0.09 -33.64
N MET A 5 7.47 1.38 -33.37
CA MET A 5 6.87 2.43 -34.18
C MET A 5 7.37 2.33 -35.62
N SER A 6 6.45 2.14 -36.57
CA SER A 6 6.76 1.88 -37.98
C SER A 6 6.33 3.00 -38.93
N SER A 7 5.49 3.95 -38.48
CA SER A 7 5.06 5.09 -39.28
C SER A 7 4.69 6.32 -38.44
N LEU A 8 4.78 7.50 -39.04
CA LEU A 8 4.33 8.77 -38.43
C LEU A 8 2.82 8.76 -38.14
N SER A 9 2.02 8.13 -38.99
CA SER A 9 0.57 7.99 -38.77
C SER A 9 0.28 7.25 -37.48
N LEU A 10 0.94 6.10 -37.27
CA LEU A 10 0.81 5.33 -36.04
C LEU A 10 1.31 6.12 -34.82
N LEU A 11 2.38 6.91 -34.97
CA LEU A 11 2.92 7.74 -33.89
C LEU A 11 1.91 8.78 -33.45
N ARG A 12 1.35 9.53 -34.41
CA ARG A 12 0.34 10.56 -34.17
C ARG A 12 -0.87 9.97 -33.47
N GLN A 13 -1.39 8.84 -33.97
CA GLN A 13 -2.52 8.16 -33.35
C GLN A 13 -2.25 7.76 -31.89
N LYS A 14 -1.09 7.13 -31.61
CA LYS A 14 -0.73 6.71 -30.25
C LYS A 14 -0.46 7.90 -29.33
N LEU A 15 0.17 8.96 -29.84
CA LEU A 15 0.43 10.18 -29.08
C LEU A 15 -0.89 10.86 -28.69
N THR A 16 -1.82 11.06 -29.63
CA THR A 16 -3.13 11.65 -29.33
C THR A 16 -3.87 10.85 -28.26
N LYS A 17 -3.91 9.52 -28.39
CA LYS A 17 -4.53 8.66 -27.39
C LYS A 17 -3.88 8.77 -26.01
N ALA A 18 -2.55 8.82 -25.94
CA ALA A 18 -1.83 8.97 -24.69
C ALA A 18 -2.12 10.32 -24.03
N LEU A 19 -2.07 11.42 -24.80
CA LEU A 19 -2.37 12.77 -24.31
C LEU A 19 -3.84 12.92 -23.87
N GLU A 20 -4.77 12.20 -24.47
CA GLU A 20 -6.16 12.12 -24.03
C GLU A 20 -6.35 11.34 -22.73
N MET A 21 -5.61 10.24 -22.54
CA MET A 21 -5.65 9.46 -21.30
C MET A 21 -5.09 10.23 -20.10
N ASP A 22 -4.04 11.03 -20.33
CA ASP A 22 -3.39 11.86 -19.30
C ASP A 22 -4.00 13.27 -19.18
N LYS A 23 -5.20 13.47 -19.75
CA LYS A 23 -5.90 14.76 -19.74
C LYS A 23 -6.20 15.18 -18.30
N GLY A 24 -5.42 16.16 -17.81
CA GLY A 24 -5.45 16.66 -16.44
C GLY A 24 -4.07 16.80 -15.80
N GLY A 25 -3.09 16.00 -16.23
CA GLY A 25 -1.70 16.08 -15.75
C GLY A 25 -0.82 17.07 -16.51
N ILE A 26 -1.10 17.27 -17.79
CA ILE A 26 -0.31 18.11 -18.72
C ILE A 26 -1.15 19.31 -19.19
N PRO A 27 -0.60 20.54 -19.24
CA PRO A 27 -1.33 21.72 -19.68
C PRO A 27 -1.61 21.70 -21.18
N THR A 28 -2.73 22.31 -21.57
CA THR A 28 -3.22 22.35 -22.96
C THR A 28 -2.21 22.88 -23.95
N TRP A 29 -1.42 23.91 -23.58
CA TRP A 29 -0.41 24.46 -24.49
C TRP A 29 0.64 23.41 -24.89
N LEU A 30 1.13 22.60 -23.95
CA LEU A 30 2.14 21.60 -24.24
C LEU A 30 1.56 20.47 -25.10
N ILE A 31 0.29 20.10 -24.86
CA ILE A 31 -0.44 19.15 -25.72
C ILE A 31 -0.51 19.67 -27.16
N THR A 32 -0.81 20.95 -27.35
CA THR A 32 -0.87 21.59 -28.68
C THR A 32 0.50 21.56 -29.38
N GLU A 33 1.57 21.91 -28.66
CA GLU A 33 2.93 21.92 -29.20
C GLU A 33 3.40 20.52 -29.60
N LEU A 34 3.19 19.51 -28.73
CA LEU A 34 3.56 18.11 -29.03
C LEU A 34 2.81 17.56 -30.24
N ASN A 35 1.52 17.87 -30.38
CA ASN A 35 0.75 17.49 -31.56
C ASN A 35 1.27 18.20 -32.81
N THR A 36 1.56 19.50 -32.73
CA THR A 36 2.11 20.29 -33.85
C THR A 36 3.45 19.72 -34.32
N ILE A 37 4.35 19.40 -33.39
CA ILE A 37 5.62 18.76 -33.68
C ILE A 37 5.40 17.43 -34.42
N ALA A 38 4.53 16.56 -33.88
CA ALA A 38 4.26 15.25 -34.49
C ALA A 38 3.64 15.37 -35.90
N GLN A 39 2.82 16.40 -36.15
CA GLN A 39 2.22 16.66 -37.46
C GLN A 39 3.23 17.19 -38.48
N ASN A 40 4.17 18.03 -38.06
CA ASN A 40 5.17 18.64 -38.93
C ASN A 40 6.43 17.77 -39.12
N ALA A 41 6.58 16.70 -38.33
CA ALA A 41 7.70 15.78 -38.48
C ALA A 41 7.71 15.10 -39.86
N GLN A 42 8.90 15.04 -40.45
CA GLN A 42 9.17 14.46 -41.78
C GLN A 42 9.54 12.97 -41.70
N SER A 43 10.09 12.51 -40.57
CA SER A 43 10.43 11.11 -40.36
C SER A 43 10.18 10.68 -38.90
N ILE A 44 10.06 9.36 -38.69
CA ILE A 44 9.75 8.80 -37.37
C ILE A 44 10.94 8.84 -36.41
N ASN A 45 12.15 8.88 -36.95
CA ASN A 45 13.41 8.97 -36.22
C ASN A 45 13.96 10.41 -36.18
N GLN A 46 13.13 11.40 -36.52
CA GLN A 46 13.57 12.79 -36.56
C GLN A 46 13.95 13.27 -35.16
N GLU A 47 15.03 14.04 -35.10
CA GLU A 47 15.43 14.78 -33.91
C GLU A 47 15.02 16.24 -34.08
N ILE A 48 14.37 16.80 -33.06
CA ILE A 48 13.80 18.14 -33.10
C ILE A 48 14.24 18.91 -31.85
N ASP A 49 14.87 20.06 -32.05
CA ASP A 49 15.18 21.01 -30.98
C ASP A 49 13.93 21.82 -30.63
N ILE A 50 13.48 21.69 -29.39
CA ILE A 50 12.28 22.36 -28.86
C ILE A 50 12.63 23.47 -27.85
N GLN A 51 13.88 23.94 -27.79
CA GLN A 51 14.33 24.99 -26.88
C GLN A 51 13.42 26.23 -26.90
N HIS A 52 13.03 26.66 -28.11
CA HIS A 52 12.15 27.81 -28.32
C HIS A 52 10.78 27.68 -27.63
N ILE A 53 10.25 26.46 -27.54
CA ILE A 53 8.98 26.20 -26.86
C ILE A 53 9.14 26.44 -25.36
N TRP A 54 10.19 25.90 -24.75
CA TRP A 54 10.45 26.12 -23.33
C TRP A 54 10.69 27.59 -22.99
N GLU A 55 11.36 28.34 -23.87
CA GLU A 55 11.57 29.77 -23.70
C GLU A 55 10.27 30.57 -23.78
N ASN A 56 9.41 30.27 -24.77
CA ASN A 56 8.10 30.91 -24.93
C ASN A 56 7.18 30.69 -23.72
N TYR A 57 7.25 29.50 -23.11
CA TYR A 57 6.40 29.12 -21.97
C TYR A 57 7.13 29.14 -20.62
N LYS A 58 8.30 29.80 -20.52
CA LYS A 58 9.18 29.76 -19.33
C LYS A 58 8.45 30.06 -18.01
N ASN A 59 7.57 31.05 -18.02
CA ASN A 59 6.79 31.47 -16.84
C ASN A 59 5.66 30.50 -16.46
N GLN A 60 5.31 29.57 -17.35
CA GLN A 60 4.25 28.57 -17.14
C GLN A 60 4.81 27.23 -16.65
N ILE A 61 6.08 26.92 -16.97
CA ILE A 61 6.76 25.68 -16.56
C ILE A 61 6.61 25.40 -15.05
N PRO A 62 6.96 26.32 -14.13
CA PRO A 62 6.92 26.01 -12.69
C PRO A 62 5.50 25.87 -12.12
N LYS A 63 4.46 26.21 -12.88
CA LYS A 63 3.06 26.08 -12.44
C LYS A 63 2.53 24.64 -12.55
N ASN A 64 3.26 23.73 -13.20
CA ASN A 64 2.88 22.33 -13.34
C ASN A 64 4.08 21.41 -13.07
N LYS A 65 3.95 20.52 -12.08
CA LYS A 65 5.04 19.62 -11.64
C LYS A 65 5.53 18.67 -12.73
N VAL A 66 4.65 18.20 -13.61
CA VAL A 66 5.01 17.30 -14.72
C VAL A 66 5.88 18.06 -15.72
N VAL A 67 5.43 19.25 -16.14
CA VAL A 67 6.16 20.08 -17.10
C VAL A 67 7.50 20.54 -16.55
N LEU A 68 7.54 20.95 -15.27
CA LEU A 68 8.78 21.30 -14.58
C LEU A 68 9.77 20.13 -14.58
N THR A 69 9.29 18.92 -14.27
CA THR A 69 10.12 17.71 -14.32
C THR A 69 10.69 17.48 -15.71
N ILE A 70 9.83 17.54 -16.75
CA ILE A 70 10.27 17.35 -18.13
C ILE A 70 11.34 18.38 -18.48
N ALA A 71 11.04 19.69 -18.37
CA ALA A 71 11.91 20.75 -18.84
C ALA A 71 13.27 20.82 -18.12
N TYR A 72 13.29 20.58 -16.80
CA TYR A 72 14.48 20.82 -15.97
C TYR A 72 15.26 19.55 -15.58
N PHE A 73 14.65 18.36 -15.62
CA PHE A 73 15.28 17.12 -15.14
C PHE A 73 15.56 16.09 -16.25
N LEU A 74 15.06 16.30 -17.46
CA LEU A 74 15.38 15.46 -18.61
C LEU A 74 16.34 16.17 -19.57
N ASP A 75 17.12 15.38 -20.32
CA ASP A 75 17.99 15.85 -21.40
C ASP A 75 17.35 15.68 -22.79
N GLY A 76 16.16 15.09 -22.83
CA GLY A 76 15.39 14.83 -24.03
C GLY A 76 14.19 13.94 -23.74
N LEU A 77 13.29 13.83 -24.71
CA LEU A 77 12.08 13.03 -24.62
C LEU A 77 11.79 12.38 -25.97
N TYR A 78 11.61 11.06 -25.99
CA TYR A 78 11.04 10.41 -27.16
C TYR A 78 9.52 10.47 -27.13
N LEU A 79 8.92 10.83 -28.26
CA LEU A 79 7.49 10.63 -28.49
C LEU A 79 7.23 9.15 -28.77
N ASN A 80 6.91 8.40 -27.70
CA ASN A 80 6.86 6.94 -27.66
C ASN A 80 8.26 6.28 -27.63
N HIS A 81 8.37 4.99 -27.36
CA HIS A 81 9.63 4.28 -27.06
C HIS A 81 10.74 4.37 -28.14
N ASN A 82 10.41 4.60 -29.42
CA ASN A 82 11.37 4.70 -30.52
C ASN A 82 10.94 5.69 -31.62
N GLY A 83 10.18 6.73 -31.24
CA GLY A 83 9.66 7.74 -32.17
C GLY A 83 10.55 8.98 -32.30
N ILE A 84 9.92 10.13 -32.54
CA ILE A 84 10.58 11.43 -32.68
C ILE A 84 11.30 11.79 -31.38
N LEU A 85 12.57 12.18 -31.46
CA LEU A 85 13.35 12.62 -30.31
C LEU A 85 13.27 14.14 -30.17
N LEU A 86 12.75 14.61 -29.04
CA LEU A 86 12.77 16.01 -28.67
C LEU A 86 14.00 16.28 -27.80
N LYS A 87 14.79 17.29 -28.17
CA LYS A 87 15.94 17.76 -27.38
C LYS A 87 15.83 19.24 -27.08
N TRP A 88 16.47 19.64 -26.00
CA TRP A 88 16.64 21.04 -25.61
C TRP A 88 17.80 21.13 -24.61
N ASP A 89 18.21 22.35 -24.26
CA ASP A 89 19.26 22.57 -23.28
C ASP A 89 18.67 23.15 -21.98
N LYS A 90 18.48 22.28 -20.98
CA LYS A 90 18.00 22.68 -19.65
C LYS A 90 18.89 23.75 -18.99
N ARG A 91 20.17 23.85 -19.36
CA ARG A 91 21.09 24.87 -18.83
C ARG A 91 20.72 26.27 -19.31
N LYS A 92 20.23 26.41 -20.55
CA LYS A 92 19.71 27.68 -21.09
C LYS A 92 18.46 28.16 -20.36
N LEU A 93 17.63 27.24 -19.87
CA LEU A 93 16.41 27.59 -19.12
C LEU A 93 16.72 28.32 -17.81
N ILE A 94 17.83 27.97 -17.15
CA ILE A 94 18.32 28.66 -15.95
C ILE A 94 19.46 29.65 -16.20
N ASN A 95 19.79 29.93 -17.47
CA ASN A 95 20.86 30.86 -17.90
C ASN A 95 22.25 30.52 -17.33
N THR A 96 22.69 29.26 -17.49
CA THR A 96 23.95 28.75 -16.93
C THR A 96 24.81 28.02 -17.96
N THR A 97 26.08 27.81 -17.62
CA THR A 97 27.00 26.90 -18.32
C THR A 97 27.10 25.56 -17.60
N GLU A 98 27.76 24.57 -18.20
CA GLU A 98 27.93 23.24 -17.60
C GLU A 98 28.64 23.27 -16.24
N LYS A 99 29.69 24.09 -16.09
CA LYS A 99 30.46 24.19 -14.85
C LYS A 99 29.64 24.73 -13.68
N ASP A 100 28.71 25.63 -13.95
CA ASP A 100 27.96 26.37 -12.93
C ASP A 100 26.51 25.89 -12.76
N PHE A 101 26.12 24.83 -13.49
CA PHE A 101 24.73 24.33 -13.53
C PHE A 101 24.23 23.92 -12.16
N LEU A 102 24.91 23.01 -11.45
CA LEU A 102 24.41 22.47 -10.18
C LEU A 102 24.21 23.52 -9.08
N PRO A 103 25.16 24.45 -8.84
CA PRO A 103 24.95 25.54 -7.87
C PRO A 103 23.75 26.43 -8.22
N HIS A 104 23.62 26.84 -9.49
CA HIS A 104 22.53 27.70 -9.93
C HIS A 104 21.19 26.97 -9.94
N PHE A 105 21.15 25.71 -10.36
CA PHE A 105 19.97 24.85 -10.30
C PHE A 105 19.50 24.69 -8.86
N SER A 106 20.43 24.45 -7.93
CA SER A 106 20.13 24.35 -6.50
C SER A 106 19.57 25.66 -5.95
N SER A 107 20.14 26.80 -6.33
CA SER A 107 19.62 28.12 -5.95
C SER A 107 18.25 28.40 -6.58
N PHE A 108 18.04 28.04 -7.85
CA PHE A 108 16.81 28.26 -8.60
C PHE A 108 15.62 27.51 -7.98
N PHE A 109 15.85 26.29 -7.47
CA PHE A 109 14.85 25.50 -6.76
C PHE A 109 14.83 25.73 -5.24
N GLY A 110 15.66 26.65 -4.72
CA GLY A 110 15.73 26.94 -3.30
C GLY A 110 16.28 25.80 -2.45
N PHE A 111 16.99 24.83 -3.03
CA PHE A 111 17.62 23.73 -2.29
C PHE A 111 18.69 24.23 -1.29
N THR A 112 19.28 25.38 -1.57
CA THR A 112 20.23 26.05 -0.67
C THR A 112 19.56 26.68 0.56
N ASN A 113 18.23 26.80 0.58
CA ASN A 113 17.48 27.39 1.70
C ASN A 113 17.06 26.36 2.76
N PHE A 114 17.24 25.06 2.51
CA PHE A 114 16.95 24.00 3.48
C PHE A 114 18.22 23.67 4.28
N THR A 115 18.63 24.61 5.13
CA THR A 115 19.86 24.48 5.94
C THR A 115 19.68 23.68 7.22
N THR A 116 18.43 23.42 7.63
CA THR A 116 18.12 22.68 8.85
C THR A 116 17.52 21.32 8.48
N PRO A 117 18.18 20.20 8.82
CA PRO A 117 17.58 18.88 8.67
C PRO A 117 16.23 18.83 9.38
N THR A 118 15.21 18.27 8.74
CA THR A 118 13.90 18.09 9.37
C THR A 118 14.09 17.27 10.65
N PRO A 119 13.70 17.77 11.82
CA PRO A 119 13.90 17.04 13.06
C PRO A 119 13.11 15.74 13.03
N ILE A 120 13.75 14.66 13.46
CA ILE A 120 13.12 13.34 13.62
C ILE A 120 13.01 13.00 15.09
N THR A 121 11.94 12.30 15.48
CA THR A 121 11.75 11.76 16.83
C THR A 121 11.56 10.26 16.77
N GLU A 122 12.19 9.55 17.71
CA GLU A 122 11.96 8.11 17.91
C GLU A 122 10.52 7.88 18.39
N VAL A 123 9.86 6.88 17.82
CA VAL A 123 8.48 6.53 18.15
C VAL A 123 8.48 5.46 19.23
N GLN A 124 8.21 5.86 20.49
CA GLN A 124 8.38 4.96 21.64
C GLN A 124 7.10 4.26 22.10
N ASN A 125 5.92 4.87 21.98
CA ASN A 125 4.69 4.40 22.65
C ASN A 125 3.49 4.22 21.72
N GLU A 126 3.75 4.07 20.43
CA GLU A 126 2.72 3.89 19.40
C GLU A 126 3.12 2.65 18.61
N VAL A 127 2.18 1.87 18.10
CA VAL A 127 2.44 0.86 17.07
C VAL A 127 1.45 1.06 15.93
N ASP A 128 1.86 0.67 14.74
CA ASP A 128 0.95 0.55 13.61
C ASP A 128 0.32 -0.85 13.52
N GLU A 129 -0.63 -0.99 12.61
CA GLU A 129 -1.37 -2.24 12.40
C GLU A 129 -0.45 -3.39 11.95
N ASP A 130 0.59 -3.07 11.19
CA ASP A 130 1.51 -4.03 10.61
C ASP A 130 2.41 -4.64 11.70
N GLU A 131 2.92 -3.82 12.62
CA GLU A 131 3.68 -4.27 13.78
C GLU A 131 2.84 -5.19 14.68
N VAL A 132 1.56 -4.84 14.87
CA VAL A 132 0.61 -5.62 15.66
C VAL A 132 0.36 -6.98 15.00
N THR A 133 0.00 -6.98 13.72
CA THR A 133 -0.23 -8.19 12.92
C THR A 133 1.00 -9.08 12.87
N TYR A 134 2.18 -8.51 12.62
CA TYR A 134 3.44 -9.23 12.61
C TYR A 134 3.69 -9.93 13.95
N THR A 135 3.45 -9.23 15.05
CA THR A 135 3.77 -9.77 16.39
C THR A 135 2.84 -10.90 16.78
N ILE A 136 1.52 -10.78 16.58
CA ILE A 136 0.61 -11.90 16.87
C ILE A 136 0.97 -13.13 16.03
N VAL A 137 1.28 -12.95 14.74
CA VAL A 137 1.67 -14.05 13.85
C VAL A 137 2.97 -14.72 14.29
N HIS A 138 4.03 -13.94 14.47
CA HIS A 138 5.38 -14.47 14.68
C HIS A 138 5.74 -14.79 16.13
N LYS A 139 5.05 -14.20 17.11
CA LYS A 139 5.33 -14.42 18.54
C LYS A 139 4.30 -15.32 19.22
N VAL A 140 3.10 -15.44 18.64
CA VAL A 140 2.02 -16.26 19.22
C VAL A 140 1.62 -17.39 18.28
N LEU A 141 1.09 -17.11 17.08
CA LEU A 141 0.48 -18.16 16.26
C LEU A 141 1.50 -19.19 15.75
N ILE A 142 2.55 -18.75 15.05
CA ILE A 142 3.57 -19.67 14.47
C ILE A 142 4.29 -20.48 15.56
N PRO A 143 4.79 -19.89 16.66
CA PRO A 143 5.46 -20.65 17.71
C PRO A 143 4.59 -21.73 18.37
N ASN A 144 3.27 -21.52 18.39
CA ASN A 144 2.30 -22.48 18.93
C ASN A 144 1.72 -23.42 17.84
N GLY A 145 2.41 -23.53 16.69
CA GLY A 145 2.10 -24.53 15.66
C GLY A 145 0.93 -24.18 14.73
N PHE A 146 0.41 -22.96 14.78
CA PHE A 146 -0.63 -22.54 13.84
C PHE A 146 -0.05 -22.33 12.43
N LYS A 147 -0.76 -22.84 11.43
CA LYS A 147 -0.44 -22.64 10.01
C LYS A 147 -1.11 -21.38 9.50
N ILE A 148 -0.33 -20.39 9.08
CA ILE A 148 -0.86 -19.14 8.51
C ILE A 148 -1.36 -19.41 7.08
N VAL A 149 -2.62 -19.09 6.83
CA VAL A 149 -3.26 -19.20 5.51
C VAL A 149 -3.20 -17.87 4.77
N SER A 150 -3.52 -16.79 5.48
CA SER A 150 -3.48 -15.42 4.94
C SER A 150 -3.06 -14.46 6.03
N VAL A 151 -2.28 -13.44 5.65
CA VAL A 151 -1.89 -12.33 6.52
C VAL A 151 -1.84 -11.05 5.68
N SER A 152 -2.32 -9.94 6.23
CA SER A 152 -2.28 -8.62 5.63
C SER A 152 -1.05 -7.85 6.15
N TYR A 153 -0.15 -7.47 5.25
CA TYR A 153 1.05 -6.65 5.51
C TYR A 153 1.09 -5.49 4.49
N PRO A 154 1.84 -4.40 4.72
CA PRO A 154 1.81 -3.25 3.83
C PRO A 154 2.41 -3.62 2.47
N GLY A 155 1.66 -3.34 1.40
CA GLY A 155 2.02 -3.70 0.01
C GLY A 155 1.49 -5.05 -0.48
N SER A 156 0.82 -5.83 0.38
CA SER A 156 0.10 -7.04 -0.01
C SER A 156 -1.25 -7.08 0.70
N GLN A 157 -2.33 -6.72 0.00
CA GLN A 157 -3.67 -7.07 0.46
C GLN A 157 -3.76 -8.60 0.44
N GLY A 158 -3.90 -9.22 1.62
CA GLY A 158 -3.82 -10.66 1.81
C GLY A 158 -4.53 -11.45 0.71
N GLY A 159 -3.85 -12.44 0.13
CA GLY A 159 -4.35 -13.21 -1.01
C GLY A 159 -5.63 -14.03 -0.73
N GLY A 160 -6.02 -14.18 0.54
CA GLY A 160 -7.20 -14.90 0.98
C GLY A 160 -8.44 -14.02 1.12
N ALA A 161 -8.87 -13.36 0.05
CA ALA A 161 -10.14 -12.62 0.05
C ALA A 161 -11.30 -13.58 0.31
N ILE A 162 -12.11 -13.28 1.33
CA ILE A 162 -13.37 -13.99 1.57
C ILE A 162 -14.47 -13.33 0.73
N LEU A 163 -15.23 -14.17 0.04
CA LEU A 163 -16.20 -13.83 -0.99
C LEU A 163 -17.63 -14.23 -0.53
N PRO A 164 -18.29 -13.40 0.30
CA PRO A 164 -19.51 -13.78 1.02
C PRO A 164 -20.76 -13.93 0.14
N ASN A 165 -20.77 -13.30 -1.04
CA ASN A 165 -21.96 -13.16 -1.89
C ASN A 165 -21.65 -13.66 -3.31
N PRO A 166 -21.46 -14.98 -3.50
CA PRO A 166 -21.00 -15.56 -4.77
C PRO A 166 -21.94 -15.22 -5.95
N GLU A 167 -23.23 -15.04 -5.70
CA GLU A 167 -24.25 -14.69 -6.69
C GLU A 167 -24.03 -13.33 -7.37
N LEU A 168 -23.30 -12.42 -6.74
CA LEU A 168 -23.00 -11.09 -7.30
C LEU A 168 -21.81 -11.11 -8.28
N GLY A 169 -21.18 -12.26 -8.50
CA GLY A 169 -20.09 -12.44 -9.45
C GLY A 169 -18.93 -11.48 -9.19
N LYS A 170 -18.55 -10.64 -10.16
CA LYS A 170 -17.43 -9.68 -10.00
C LYS A 170 -17.77 -8.50 -9.08
N ALA A 171 -19.05 -8.23 -8.84
CA ALA A 171 -19.52 -7.10 -8.03
C ALA A 171 -19.59 -7.44 -6.53
N GLN A 172 -19.30 -8.68 -6.15
CA GLN A 172 -19.34 -9.09 -4.76
C GLN A 172 -18.32 -8.33 -3.89
N PRO A 173 -18.69 -7.98 -2.65
CA PRO A 173 -17.75 -7.38 -1.71
C PRO A 173 -16.64 -8.38 -1.37
N ARG A 174 -15.44 -7.88 -1.12
CA ARG A 174 -14.30 -8.69 -0.67
C ARG A 174 -14.01 -8.35 0.77
N GLU A 175 -13.88 -9.36 1.61
CA GLU A 175 -13.51 -9.20 3.01
C GLU A 175 -12.14 -9.81 3.26
N TYR A 176 -11.31 -9.08 3.97
CA TYR A 176 -9.93 -9.44 4.25
C TYR A 176 -9.72 -9.35 5.75
N PRO A 177 -9.92 -10.45 6.50
CA PRO A 177 -9.40 -10.52 7.85
C PRO A 177 -7.89 -10.35 7.83
N ASP A 178 -7.34 -9.61 8.79
CA ASP A 178 -5.89 -9.34 8.82
C ASP A 178 -5.07 -10.62 8.98
N VAL A 179 -5.60 -11.61 9.70
CA VAL A 179 -4.99 -12.95 9.80
C VAL A 179 -6.05 -14.04 9.66
N ILE A 180 -5.74 -15.04 8.84
CA ILE A 180 -6.44 -16.32 8.77
C ILE A 180 -5.41 -17.41 9.08
N ALA A 181 -5.64 -18.21 10.12
CA ALA A 181 -4.75 -19.30 10.52
C ALA A 181 -5.52 -20.58 10.81
N LEU A 182 -4.90 -21.72 10.53
CA LEU A 182 -5.37 -23.03 10.98
C LEU A 182 -4.62 -23.44 12.24
N PRO A 183 -5.30 -24.05 13.21
CA PRO A 183 -4.64 -24.57 14.40
C PRO A 183 -3.80 -25.82 14.06
N PRO A 184 -2.96 -26.28 15.02
CA PRO A 184 -2.34 -27.59 14.93
C PRO A 184 -3.35 -28.72 14.72
N ASP A 185 -2.88 -29.84 14.19
CA ASP A 185 -3.70 -31.04 13.98
C ASP A 185 -4.27 -31.57 15.31
N ASN A 186 -5.41 -32.27 15.22
CA ASN A 186 -6.12 -32.87 16.36
C ASN A 186 -6.60 -31.88 17.43
N THR A 187 -6.89 -30.64 17.03
CA THR A 187 -7.51 -29.64 17.89
C THR A 187 -9.00 -29.50 17.58
N ASN A 188 -9.76 -29.00 18.55
CA ASN A 188 -11.18 -28.70 18.36
C ASN A 188 -11.40 -27.35 17.66
N ILE A 189 -10.36 -26.63 17.27
CA ILE A 189 -10.48 -25.37 16.53
C ILE A 189 -10.47 -25.71 15.04
N ASP A 190 -11.30 -25.02 14.25
CA ASP A 190 -11.31 -25.20 12.80
C ASP A 190 -10.47 -24.14 12.10
N VAL A 191 -10.54 -22.90 12.57
CA VAL A 191 -9.86 -21.74 11.98
C VAL A 191 -9.83 -20.60 13.00
N VAL A 192 -8.78 -19.79 12.93
CA VAL A 192 -8.63 -18.53 13.66
C VAL A 192 -8.71 -17.37 12.67
N LEU A 193 -9.56 -16.40 12.97
CA LEU A 193 -9.59 -15.09 12.32
C LEU A 193 -9.15 -14.04 13.34
N ASN A 194 -8.27 -13.12 12.95
CA ASN A 194 -7.86 -12.01 13.81
C ASN A 194 -7.85 -10.70 13.04
N GLU A 195 -8.44 -9.67 13.63
CA GLU A 195 -8.35 -8.29 13.17
C GLU A 195 -7.31 -7.53 14.00
N SER A 196 -6.52 -6.69 13.35
CA SER A 196 -5.48 -5.88 13.97
C SER A 196 -5.81 -4.39 13.86
N LYS A 197 -5.32 -3.62 14.82
CA LYS A 197 -5.25 -2.16 14.77
C LYS A 197 -3.93 -1.70 15.33
N GLY A 198 -3.40 -0.58 14.83
CA GLY A 198 -2.21 0.03 15.40
C GLY A 198 -2.39 0.40 16.87
N MET A 199 -3.05 1.52 17.17
CA MET A 199 -3.38 1.87 18.55
C MET A 199 -4.84 1.58 18.87
N PHE A 200 -5.12 1.13 20.09
CA PHE A 200 -6.46 0.87 20.56
C PHE A 200 -7.32 2.14 20.49
N SER A 201 -8.42 2.04 19.75
CA SER A 201 -9.54 2.97 19.82
C SER A 201 -10.81 2.15 19.74
N ARG A 202 -11.67 2.26 20.75
CA ARG A 202 -12.95 1.54 20.79
C ARG A 202 -13.77 1.78 19.51
N ALA A 203 -13.81 3.02 19.06
CA ALA A 203 -14.56 3.42 17.86
C ALA A 203 -14.02 2.79 16.57
N SER A 204 -12.74 2.43 16.50
CA SER A 204 -12.17 1.72 15.35
C SER A 204 -12.23 0.21 15.48
N VAL A 205 -12.14 -0.32 16.70
CA VAL A 205 -12.10 -1.77 16.95
C VAL A 205 -13.49 -2.40 16.93
N GLU A 206 -14.50 -1.77 17.54
CA GLU A 206 -15.84 -2.37 17.65
C GLU A 206 -16.53 -2.69 16.31
N PRO A 207 -16.49 -1.81 15.29
CA PRO A 207 -17.11 -2.11 14.00
C PRO A 207 -16.51 -3.35 13.34
N ASP A 208 -15.18 -3.49 13.40
CA ASP A 208 -14.46 -4.61 12.80
C ASP A 208 -14.72 -5.90 13.56
N VAL A 209 -14.69 -5.87 14.90
CA VAL A 209 -15.08 -7.01 15.73
C VAL A 209 -16.52 -7.45 15.41
N ASN A 210 -17.48 -6.52 15.35
CA ASN A 210 -18.88 -6.84 15.02
C ASN A 210 -19.03 -7.46 13.63
N LYS A 211 -18.18 -7.07 12.67
CA LYS A 211 -18.15 -7.67 11.34
C LYS A 211 -17.57 -9.08 11.40
N THR A 212 -16.42 -9.26 12.04
CA THR A 212 -15.71 -10.55 12.08
C THR A 212 -16.45 -11.59 12.93
N LEU A 213 -17.19 -11.18 13.95
CA LEU A 213 -18.06 -12.08 14.73
C LEU A 213 -19.16 -12.75 13.89
N LYS A 214 -19.58 -12.15 12.77
CA LYS A 214 -20.56 -12.77 11.87
C LYS A 214 -20.07 -14.09 11.30
N TYR A 215 -18.75 -14.31 11.23
CA TYR A 215 -18.20 -15.61 10.83
C TYR A 215 -18.52 -16.74 11.81
N LYS A 216 -19.00 -16.46 13.02
CA LYS A 216 -19.49 -17.50 13.95
C LYS A 216 -20.98 -17.81 13.80
N THR A 217 -21.78 -16.88 13.29
CA THR A 217 -23.25 -16.94 13.40
C THR A 217 -23.98 -16.88 12.06
N ASP A 218 -23.40 -16.26 11.03
CA ASP A 218 -24.02 -16.06 9.72
C ASP A 218 -23.65 -17.22 8.78
N PRO A 219 -24.62 -18.06 8.35
CA PRO A 219 -24.34 -19.20 7.47
C PRO A 219 -23.68 -18.83 6.15
N SER A 220 -23.99 -17.65 5.59
CA SER A 220 -23.38 -17.19 4.33
C SER A 220 -21.88 -16.92 4.51
N LYS A 221 -21.51 -16.27 5.62
CA LYS A 221 -20.13 -15.97 5.99
C LYS A 221 -19.34 -17.24 6.28
N ILE A 222 -19.93 -18.17 7.02
CA ILE A 222 -19.32 -19.47 7.33
C ILE A 222 -19.04 -20.25 6.05
N THR A 223 -20.01 -20.27 5.12
CA THR A 223 -19.88 -20.96 3.83
C THR A 223 -18.77 -20.33 2.98
N ALA A 224 -18.74 -19.01 2.87
CA ALA A 224 -17.71 -18.31 2.11
C ALA A 224 -16.30 -18.48 2.70
N LEU A 225 -16.16 -18.49 4.03
CA LEU A 225 -14.90 -18.79 4.69
C LEU A 225 -14.44 -20.22 4.37
N LYS A 226 -15.35 -21.20 4.45
CA LYS A 226 -15.08 -22.59 4.07
C LYS A 226 -14.59 -22.68 2.63
N GLU A 227 -15.30 -22.07 1.68
CA GLU A 227 -14.92 -22.08 0.27
C GLU A 227 -13.52 -21.48 0.05
N THR A 228 -13.23 -20.36 0.73
CA THR A 228 -11.91 -19.71 0.68
C THR A 228 -10.80 -20.67 1.13
N LEU A 229 -11.00 -21.37 2.26
CA LEU A 229 -10.05 -22.35 2.79
C LEU A 229 -9.92 -23.60 1.89
N CYS A 230 -11.01 -24.05 1.26
CA CYS A 230 -10.99 -25.14 0.29
C CYS A 230 -10.20 -24.78 -0.97
N VAL A 231 -10.41 -23.57 -1.52
CA VAL A 231 -9.69 -23.08 -2.71
C VAL A 231 -8.20 -22.90 -2.41
N ALA A 232 -7.87 -22.47 -1.20
CA ALA A 232 -6.48 -22.44 -0.72
C ALA A 232 -5.88 -23.83 -0.46
N GLN A 233 -6.67 -24.91 -0.64
CA GLN A 233 -6.27 -26.31 -0.44
C GLN A 233 -5.74 -26.60 0.97
N VAL A 234 -6.33 -25.95 1.98
CA VAL A 234 -5.92 -26.11 3.37
C VAL A 234 -6.91 -26.89 4.23
N ILE A 235 -8.12 -27.16 3.72
CA ILE A 235 -9.13 -28.03 4.35
C ILE A 235 -9.81 -28.94 3.33
N ASP A 236 -10.45 -30.01 3.80
CA ASP A 236 -11.28 -30.89 2.97
C ASP A 236 -12.61 -30.20 2.56
N PRO A 237 -13.07 -30.34 1.29
CA PRO A 237 -14.34 -29.79 0.82
C PRO A 237 -15.57 -30.21 1.63
N ASN A 238 -15.54 -31.35 2.31
CA ASN A 238 -16.62 -31.88 3.15
C ASN A 238 -16.52 -31.41 4.60
N LYS A 239 -15.41 -30.76 5.00
CA LYS A 239 -15.26 -30.22 6.36
C LYS A 239 -16.36 -29.21 6.65
N GLN A 240 -16.96 -29.32 7.84
CA GLN A 240 -17.87 -28.32 8.38
C GLN A 240 -17.07 -27.44 9.34
N LEU A 241 -17.11 -26.13 9.16
CA LEU A 241 -16.53 -25.18 10.11
C LEU A 241 -17.54 -24.96 11.23
N LYS A 242 -17.19 -25.39 12.45
CA LYS A 242 -18.04 -25.24 13.65
C LYS A 242 -17.38 -24.35 14.68
N ASN A 243 -16.06 -24.53 14.88
CA ASN A 243 -15.32 -23.86 15.94
C ASN A 243 -14.38 -22.83 15.35
N ILE A 244 -14.94 -21.66 15.03
CA ILE A 244 -14.23 -20.51 14.46
C ILE A 244 -13.82 -19.60 15.62
N ILE A 245 -12.52 -19.40 15.81
CA ILE A 245 -11.95 -18.53 16.85
C ILE A 245 -11.75 -17.13 16.28
N ILE A 246 -12.27 -16.12 16.97
CA ILE A 246 -12.19 -14.70 16.61
C ILE A 246 -11.33 -13.96 17.63
N GLY A 247 -10.23 -13.40 17.14
CA GLY A 247 -9.30 -12.58 17.90
C GLY A 247 -9.29 -11.12 17.47
N VAL A 248 -8.73 -10.30 18.34
CA VAL A 248 -8.49 -8.89 18.07
C VAL A 248 -7.17 -8.45 18.66
N ALA A 249 -6.38 -7.69 17.89
CA ALA A 249 -5.02 -7.32 18.23
C ALA A 249 -4.83 -5.81 18.17
N PHE A 250 -4.18 -5.20 19.16
CA PHE A 250 -3.87 -3.76 19.12
C PHE A 250 -2.76 -3.29 20.09
N GLY A 251 -2.19 -2.13 19.80
CA GLY A 251 -1.29 -1.39 20.70
C GLY A 251 -2.01 -0.62 21.80
N VAL A 252 -1.38 -0.52 22.96
CA VAL A 252 -1.81 0.32 24.09
C VAL A 252 -0.60 1.01 24.72
N LYS A 253 -0.84 2.14 25.38
CA LYS A 253 0.17 2.79 26.24
C LYS A 253 0.12 2.19 27.65
N SER A 254 1.23 2.16 28.37
CA SER A 254 1.24 1.85 29.80
C SER A 254 0.20 2.71 30.53
N ASN A 255 -0.54 2.08 31.45
CA ASN A 255 -1.66 2.68 32.19
C ASN A 255 -2.94 2.96 31.39
N THR A 256 -3.03 2.54 30.12
CA THR A 256 -4.31 2.58 29.39
C THR A 256 -5.25 1.56 30.01
N ARG A 257 -6.23 2.01 30.80
CA ARG A 257 -7.31 1.15 31.30
C ARG A 257 -8.24 0.84 30.13
N THR A 258 -8.03 -0.29 29.47
CA THR A 258 -9.00 -0.85 28.53
C THR A 258 -10.21 -1.33 29.34
N THR A 259 -11.20 -0.46 29.55
CA THR A 259 -12.51 -0.84 30.11
C THR A 259 -13.37 -1.64 29.13
N TRP A 260 -12.79 -1.97 27.99
CA TRP A 260 -13.39 -2.77 26.95
C TRP A 260 -13.40 -4.23 27.36
N GLN A 261 -14.62 -4.74 27.59
CA GLN A 261 -14.92 -6.15 27.84
C GLN A 261 -15.64 -6.69 26.60
N PRO A 262 -14.90 -7.15 25.58
CA PRO A 262 -15.55 -7.77 24.44
C PRO A 262 -16.02 -9.16 24.85
N ASP A 263 -17.26 -9.25 25.33
CA ASP A 263 -17.88 -10.53 25.72
C ASP A 263 -17.95 -11.57 24.58
N ASN A 264 -17.68 -11.14 23.35
CA ASN A 264 -17.93 -11.92 22.14
C ASN A 264 -16.66 -12.44 21.44
N VAL A 265 -15.47 -11.93 21.75
CA VAL A 265 -14.21 -12.40 21.13
C VAL A 265 -13.58 -13.51 21.98
N ASP A 266 -12.79 -14.38 21.35
CA ASP A 266 -12.16 -15.52 22.02
C ASP A 266 -10.78 -15.20 22.60
N PHE A 267 -10.13 -14.15 22.08
CA PHE A 267 -8.90 -13.62 22.67
C PHE A 267 -8.67 -12.15 22.28
N ILE A 268 -7.88 -11.45 23.09
CA ILE A 268 -7.33 -10.13 22.81
C ILE A 268 -5.82 -10.21 22.89
N PHE A 269 -5.14 -9.79 21.84
CA PHE A 269 -3.70 -9.58 21.84
C PHE A 269 -3.38 -8.09 21.97
N ARG A 270 -2.40 -7.75 22.79
CA ARG A 270 -1.97 -6.36 22.96
C ARG A 270 -0.48 -6.19 22.95
N ILE A 271 -0.01 -5.07 22.41
CA ILE A 271 1.36 -4.58 22.57
C ILE A 271 1.34 -3.37 23.49
N VAL A 272 2.17 -3.37 24.52
CA VAL A 272 2.30 -2.29 25.50
C VAL A 272 3.60 -1.52 25.23
N ASP A 273 3.47 -0.23 24.91
CA ASP A 273 4.58 0.71 24.69
C ASP A 273 5.67 0.20 23.73
N ARG A 274 5.27 -0.50 22.66
CA ARG A 274 6.20 -1.19 21.75
C ARG A 274 7.13 -2.23 22.37
N ASN A 275 7.18 -2.41 23.68
CA ASN A 275 8.22 -3.18 24.36
C ASN A 275 7.77 -4.58 24.78
N HIS A 276 6.49 -4.74 25.13
CA HIS A 276 5.95 -6.01 25.62
C HIS A 276 4.69 -6.36 24.84
N TRP A 277 4.40 -7.64 24.71
CA TRP A 277 3.10 -8.11 24.26
C TRP A 277 2.47 -9.02 25.30
N ALA A 278 1.14 -9.05 25.31
CA ALA A 278 0.36 -9.95 26.13
C ALA A 278 -0.90 -10.40 25.38
N ILE A 279 -1.41 -11.59 25.69
CA ILE A 279 -2.64 -12.13 25.15
C ILE A 279 -3.58 -12.56 26.29
N GLY A 280 -4.78 -11.98 26.32
CA GLY A 280 -5.88 -12.44 27.16
C GLY A 280 -6.74 -13.41 26.37
N ILE A 281 -6.88 -14.65 26.85
CA ILE A 281 -7.59 -15.72 26.15
C ILE A 281 -8.86 -16.08 26.93
N PHE A 282 -10.00 -16.10 26.23
CA PHE A 282 -11.33 -16.36 26.79
C PHE A 282 -11.92 -17.70 26.29
N SER A 283 -11.42 -18.24 25.18
CA SER A 283 -11.70 -19.63 24.75
C SER A 283 -10.78 -20.63 25.44
N GLN A 284 -11.35 -21.70 25.99
CA GLN A 284 -10.58 -22.76 26.64
C GLN A 284 -9.75 -23.56 25.62
N GLU A 285 -10.29 -23.78 24.42
CA GLU A 285 -9.61 -24.46 23.32
C GLU A 285 -8.35 -23.71 22.90
N MET A 286 -8.44 -22.39 22.73
CA MET A 286 -7.30 -21.55 22.39
C MET A 286 -6.28 -21.52 23.53
N LYS A 287 -6.74 -21.46 24.78
CA LYS A 287 -5.87 -21.45 25.97
C LYS A 287 -5.01 -22.71 26.07
N ASN A 288 -5.53 -23.87 25.65
CA ASN A 288 -4.79 -25.13 25.67
C ASN A 288 -3.64 -25.18 24.63
N LEU A 289 -3.63 -24.26 23.66
CA LEU A 289 -2.64 -24.22 22.58
C LEU A 289 -1.58 -23.14 22.76
N ILE A 290 -1.78 -22.19 23.67
CA ILE A 290 -0.87 -21.05 23.83
C ILE A 290 -0.03 -21.23 25.09
N ASP A 291 1.27 -21.46 24.88
CA ASP A 291 2.22 -21.72 25.97
C ASP A 291 2.57 -20.46 26.78
N ASN A 292 2.68 -19.31 26.13
CA ASN A 292 3.13 -18.06 26.75
C ASN A 292 2.08 -16.98 26.50
N ILE A 293 1.63 -16.35 27.58
CA ILE A 293 0.60 -15.30 27.51
C ILE A 293 1.18 -13.89 27.50
N GLU A 294 2.47 -13.72 27.73
CA GLU A 294 3.18 -12.43 27.64
C GLU A 294 4.68 -12.64 27.44
N ARG A 295 5.33 -11.75 26.67
CA ARG A 295 6.80 -11.63 26.53
C ARG A 295 7.19 -10.23 26.02
N GLU A 296 8.50 -9.96 25.97
CA GLU A 296 9.06 -8.82 25.23
C GLU A 296 8.77 -8.90 23.72
N THR A 297 8.64 -7.75 23.09
CA THR A 297 8.73 -7.56 21.65
C THR A 297 10.21 -7.44 21.24
N SER A 298 10.45 -7.21 19.95
CA SER A 298 11.80 -6.98 19.42
C SER A 298 11.74 -6.05 18.21
N PHE A 299 11.03 -4.92 18.34
CA PHE A 299 10.86 -3.98 17.23
C PHE A 299 12.14 -3.18 16.96
N PRO A 300 12.42 -2.85 15.69
CA PRO A 300 13.46 -1.90 15.36
C PRO A 300 13.08 -0.49 15.86
N LYS A 301 14.09 0.37 16.03
CA LYS A 301 13.86 1.79 16.29
C LYS A 301 13.17 2.43 15.08
N LEU A 302 12.03 3.05 15.31
CA LEU A 302 11.28 3.78 14.30
C LEU A 302 11.39 5.28 14.57
N PHE A 303 11.56 6.07 13.51
CA PHE A 303 11.67 7.52 13.58
C PHE A 303 10.58 8.15 12.71
N LYS A 304 9.95 9.21 13.22
CA LYS A 304 8.99 10.03 12.46
C LYS A 304 9.52 11.44 12.27
N LEU A 305 9.19 12.04 11.13
CA LEU A 305 9.43 13.46 10.89
C LEU A 305 8.54 14.28 11.82
N ASN A 306 9.13 15.24 12.53
CA ASN A 306 8.37 16.27 13.22
C ASN A 306 7.87 17.25 12.14
N LYS A 307 6.55 17.28 11.93
CA LYS A 307 5.91 18.30 11.08
C LYS A 307 5.96 19.65 11.76
#